data_AF-A0A2N2LV45-F1
#
_entry.id   AF-A0A2N2LV45-F1
#
_cell.length_a   1.000
_cell.length_b   1.000
_cell.length_c   1.000
_cell.angle_alpha   90.00
_cell.angle_beta   90.00
_cell.angle_gamma   90.00
#
_symmetry.space_group_name_H-M   'P 1'
#
loop_
_entity.id
_entity.type
_entity.pdbx_description
1 polymer ?
#
loop_
_entity_poly.entity_id
_entity_poly.type
_entity_poly.pdbx_seq_one_letter_code
_entity_poly.pdbx_strand_id
1 'polypeptide(L)'
;MPARKPKSLIKRHETAAEIQARIERESSVRPEKSLPINAPSRLRGHNVAKQTWRRLMKVFTEIEGEIVTRLDMDLLVDYCILAEQTEEIDSMRKMAFASWQLMAKVQEELTKLGKVDEAVLVASKSIEAVDAIIKLDGRVDRKRALMLQHRQSLYLTPRARAGVAPTKKEKEEIDPIDAFLNEVTDYVNGDQNK
;
A
#
# COMPACT_ATOMS: atom_id res chain seq x y z
N MET A 1 -3.59 56.69 15.32
CA MET A 1 -4.24 55.35 15.35
C MET A 1 -3.74 54.60 16.58
N PRO A 2 -4.62 53.96 17.39
CA PRO A 2 -4.18 53.23 18.57
C PRO A 2 -3.39 51.97 18.19
N ALA A 3 -2.38 51.64 19.00
CA ALA A 3 -1.46 50.53 18.77
C ALA A 3 -2.18 49.18 18.73
N ARG A 4 -1.82 48.33 17.77
CA ARG A 4 -2.40 47.00 17.57
C ARG A 4 -2.01 46.09 18.75
N LYS A 5 -3.00 45.47 19.41
CA LYS A 5 -2.77 44.62 20.58
C LYS A 5 -1.77 43.48 20.26
N PRO A 6 -0.87 43.12 21.21
CA PRO A 6 0.05 41.98 21.04
C PRO A 6 -0.72 40.68 20.80
N LYS A 7 -0.27 39.85 19.86
CA LYS A 7 -0.93 38.58 19.52
C LYS A 7 -1.05 37.61 20.71
N SER A 8 -0.15 37.70 21.69
CA SER A 8 -0.18 36.90 22.93
C SER A 8 -1.38 37.19 23.83
N LEU A 9 -2.02 38.35 23.68
CA LEU A 9 -3.21 38.78 24.44
C LEU A 9 -4.53 38.52 23.71
N ILE A 10 -4.49 37.95 22.50
CA ILE A 10 -5.68 37.52 21.77
C ILE A 10 -5.89 36.03 22.05
N LYS A 11 -6.31 35.70 23.27
CA LYS A 11 -6.81 34.36 23.60
C LYS A 11 -8.31 34.34 23.30
N ARG A 12 -8.75 33.51 22.35
CA ARG A 12 -10.17 33.17 22.24
C ARG A 12 -10.46 32.19 23.36
N HIS A 13 -11.31 32.57 24.30
CA HIS A 13 -11.87 31.64 25.28
C HIS A 13 -12.94 30.82 24.56
N GLU A 14 -12.50 29.80 23.83
CA GLU A 14 -13.42 28.80 23.29
C GLU A 14 -13.83 27.89 24.46
N THR A 15 -15.13 27.73 24.65
CA THR A 15 -15.65 26.81 25.67
C THR A 15 -15.40 25.36 25.23
N ALA A 16 -15.30 24.42 26.18
CA ALA A 16 -15.13 22.99 25.87
C ALA A 16 -16.21 22.47 24.88
N ALA A 17 -17.43 23.00 24.97
CA ALA A 17 -18.52 22.70 24.05
C ALA A 17 -18.28 23.22 22.62
N GLU A 18 -17.67 24.40 22.45
CA GLU A 18 -17.34 24.96 21.13
C GLU A 18 -16.17 24.21 20.47
N ILE A 19 -15.18 23.81 21.27
CA ILE A 19 -14.07 22.96 20.82
C ILE A 19 -14.62 21.60 20.36
N GLN A 20 -15.49 20.99 21.16
CA GLN A 20 -16.10 19.70 20.83
C GLN A 20 -17.00 19.79 19.59
N ALA A 21 -17.85 20.82 19.48
CA ALA A 21 -18.69 21.05 18.31
C ALA A 21 -17.86 21.28 17.04
N ARG A 22 -16.68 21.91 17.16
CA ARG A 22 -15.74 22.06 16.05
C ARG A 22 -15.09 20.73 15.68
N ILE A 23 -14.65 19.93 16.65
CA ILE A 23 -14.08 18.60 16.42
C ILE A 23 -15.12 17.68 15.75
N GLU A 24 -16.37 17.73 16.18
CA GLU A 24 -17.48 16.97 15.60
C GLU A 24 -17.83 17.42 14.18
N ARG A 25 -17.84 18.74 13.93
CA ARG A 25 -18.02 19.27 12.57
C ARG A 25 -16.86 18.89 11.67
N GLU A 26 -15.62 18.99 12.14
CA GLU A 26 -14.43 18.58 11.40
C GLU A 26 -14.34 17.07 11.22
N SER A 27 -14.86 16.25 12.14
CA SER A 27 -14.90 14.79 12.00
C SER A 27 -15.99 14.33 11.04
N SER A 28 -17.14 15.02 11.00
CA SER A 28 -18.25 14.74 10.07
C SER A 28 -17.90 14.99 8.60
N VAL A 29 -16.90 15.83 8.32
CA VAL A 29 -16.41 16.15 6.97
C VAL A 29 -15.24 15.25 6.56
N ARG A 30 -14.67 14.46 7.49
CA ARG A 30 -13.58 13.54 7.15
C ARG A 30 -14.13 12.32 6.39
N PRO A 31 -13.56 11.96 5.23
CA PRO A 31 -13.92 10.73 4.53
C PRO A 31 -13.82 9.52 5.46
N GLU A 32 -14.74 8.55 5.33
CA GLU A 32 -14.70 7.30 6.09
C GLU A 32 -13.33 6.63 5.94
N LYS A 33 -12.63 6.47 7.07
CA LYS A 33 -11.21 6.08 7.15
C LYS A 33 -10.96 4.58 7.06
N SER A 34 -11.99 3.75 6.90
CA SER A 34 -11.84 2.29 7.01
C SER A 34 -11.85 1.61 5.64
N LEU A 35 -10.69 1.06 5.27
CA LEU A 35 -10.60 0.11 4.16
C LEU A 35 -11.21 -1.23 4.59
N PRO A 36 -11.89 -1.94 3.66
CA PRO A 36 -12.43 -3.25 3.96
C PRO A 36 -11.29 -4.26 4.15
N ILE A 37 -11.28 -4.95 5.29
CA ILE A 37 -10.31 -6.02 5.57
C ILE A 37 -10.45 -7.16 4.56
N ASN A 38 -11.69 -7.43 4.14
CA ASN A 38 -12.01 -8.48 3.18
C ASN A 38 -11.71 -8.05 1.74
N ALA A 39 -11.18 -8.98 0.96
CA ALA A 39 -10.87 -8.74 -0.45
C ALA A 39 -12.15 -8.41 -1.25
N PRO A 40 -12.11 -7.38 -2.13
CA PRO A 40 -13.23 -7.02 -3.00
C PRO A 40 -13.68 -8.17 -3.91
N SER A 41 -14.94 -8.13 -4.33
CA SER A 41 -15.53 -9.11 -5.26
C SER A 41 -14.80 -9.17 -6.60
N ARG A 42 -14.22 -8.05 -7.05
CA ARG A 42 -13.38 -7.98 -8.27
C ARG A 42 -12.16 -8.91 -8.22
N LEU A 43 -11.69 -9.29 -7.03
CA LEU A 43 -10.59 -10.25 -6.85
C LEU A 43 -11.07 -11.71 -6.79
N ARG A 44 -12.34 -12.00 -7.10
CA ARG A 44 -12.85 -13.38 -7.13
C ARG A 44 -12.13 -14.17 -8.22
N GLY A 45 -11.64 -15.37 -7.89
CA GLY A 45 -10.82 -16.20 -8.78
C GLY A 45 -9.30 -15.93 -8.69
N HIS A 46 -8.90 -14.74 -8.21
CA HIS A 46 -7.50 -14.32 -8.14
C HIS A 46 -6.87 -14.63 -6.77
N ASN A 47 -6.32 -15.84 -6.63
CA ASN A 47 -5.80 -16.30 -5.33
C ASN A 47 -4.58 -15.50 -4.86
N VAL A 48 -3.64 -15.19 -5.77
CA VAL A 48 -2.43 -14.41 -5.46
C VAL A 48 -2.81 -12.96 -5.17
N ALA A 49 -3.71 -12.37 -5.96
CA ALA A 49 -4.19 -11.02 -5.74
C ALA A 49 -4.90 -10.89 -4.38
N LYS A 50 -5.74 -11.86 -4.00
CA LYS A 50 -6.37 -11.90 -2.66
C LYS A 50 -5.35 -12.01 -1.54
N GLN A 51 -4.30 -12.80 -1.71
CA GLN A 51 -3.24 -12.90 -0.71
C GLN A 51 -2.47 -11.57 -0.61
N THR A 52 -2.21 -10.93 -1.75
CA THR A 52 -1.58 -9.61 -1.83
C THR A 52 -2.44 -8.56 -1.13
N TRP A 53 -3.76 -8.57 -1.34
CA TRP A 53 -4.72 -7.71 -0.64
C TRP A 53 -4.59 -7.86 0.88
N ARG A 54 -4.63 -9.09 1.40
CA ARG A 54 -4.50 -9.34 2.84
C ARG A 54 -3.18 -8.81 3.41
N ARG A 55 -2.07 -8.95 2.66
CA ARG A 55 -0.78 -8.40 3.07
C ARG A 55 -0.81 -6.87 3.09
N LEU A 56 -1.40 -6.23 2.07
CA LEU A 56 -1.56 -4.78 2.02
C LEU A 56 -2.38 -4.25 3.19
N MET A 57 -3.52 -4.88 3.50
CA MET A 57 -4.36 -4.43 4.62
C MET A 57 -3.63 -4.53 5.96
N LYS A 58 -2.79 -5.55 6.18
CA LYS A 58 -1.90 -5.63 7.34
C LYS A 58 -0.92 -4.46 7.39
N VAL A 59 -0.25 -4.18 6.27
CA VAL A 59 0.69 -3.05 6.17
C VAL A 59 -0.01 -1.72 6.43
N PHE A 60 -1.21 -1.50 5.88
CA PHE A 60 -1.99 -0.28 6.14
C PHE A 60 -2.39 -0.13 7.61
N THR A 61 -2.72 -1.24 8.27
CA THR A 61 -3.03 -1.24 9.71
C THR A 61 -1.79 -0.90 10.53
N GLU A 62 -0.62 -1.47 10.20
CA GLU A 62 0.66 -1.22 10.88
C GLU A 62 1.15 0.22 10.74
N ILE A 63 0.97 0.84 9.57
CA ILE A 63 1.45 2.21 9.31
C ILE A 63 0.45 3.29 9.75
N GLU A 64 -0.64 2.92 10.43
CA GLU A 64 -1.76 3.82 10.75
C GLU A 64 -2.16 4.64 9.52
N GLY A 65 -2.35 3.98 8.37
CA GLY A 65 -2.48 4.65 7.07
C GLY A 65 -3.72 5.56 6.99
N GLU A 66 -3.62 6.78 7.50
CA GLU A 66 -4.73 7.75 7.54
C GLU A 66 -5.10 8.31 6.16
N ILE A 67 -4.26 8.10 5.15
CA ILE A 67 -4.36 8.76 3.84
C ILE A 67 -5.10 7.91 2.81
N VAL A 68 -5.30 6.61 3.05
CA VAL A 68 -5.91 5.73 2.04
C VAL A 68 -7.41 5.62 2.29
N THR A 69 -8.17 6.17 1.36
CA THR A 69 -9.63 6.29 1.43
C THR A 69 -10.30 5.30 0.48
N ARG A 70 -11.63 5.25 0.48
CA ARG A 70 -12.39 4.47 -0.53
C ARG A 70 -12.07 4.86 -1.98
N LEU A 71 -11.56 6.07 -2.22
CA LEU A 71 -11.16 6.51 -3.56
C LEU A 71 -9.99 5.68 -4.12
N ASP A 72 -9.15 5.13 -3.24
CA ASP A 72 -7.97 4.36 -3.60
C ASP A 72 -8.27 2.86 -3.86
N MET A 73 -9.53 2.45 -3.72
CA MET A 73 -9.94 1.05 -3.82
C MET A 73 -9.61 0.44 -5.18
N ASP A 74 -9.85 1.17 -6.27
CA ASP A 74 -9.53 0.68 -7.61
C ASP A 74 -8.03 0.52 -7.81
N LEU A 75 -7.23 1.48 -7.32
CA LEU A 75 -5.77 1.42 -7.39
C LEU A 75 -5.20 0.24 -6.57
N LEU A 76 -5.80 -0.05 -5.42
CA LEU A 76 -5.44 -1.21 -4.60
C LEU A 76 -5.78 -2.53 -5.28
N VAL A 77 -6.95 -2.62 -5.90
CA VAL A 77 -7.38 -3.80 -6.67
C VAL A 77 -6.44 -4.01 -7.86
N ASP A 78 -6.15 -2.96 -8.63
CA ASP A 78 -5.26 -3.01 -9.78
C ASP A 78 -3.84 -3.41 -9.38
N TYR A 79 -3.34 -2.87 -8.26
CA TYR A 79 -2.05 -3.29 -7.71
C TYR A 79 -2.03 -4.80 -7.36
N CYS A 80 -3.11 -5.32 -6.78
CA CYS A 80 -3.19 -6.76 -6.44
C CYS A 80 -3.20 -7.63 -7.70
N ILE A 81 -3.91 -7.22 -8.74
CA ILE A 81 -3.95 -7.91 -10.04
C ILE A 81 -2.57 -7.84 -10.72
N LEU A 82 -1.91 -6.68 -10.68
CA LEU A 82 -0.55 -6.53 -11.21
C LEU A 82 0.44 -7.45 -10.50
N ALA A 83 0.34 -7.58 -9.18
CA ALA A 83 1.16 -8.50 -8.41
C ALA A 83 0.98 -9.96 -8.86
N GLU A 84 -0.26 -10.40 -9.06
CA GLU A 84 -0.56 -11.74 -9.58
C GLU A 84 0.05 -11.95 -10.98
N GLN A 85 -0.17 -10.99 -11.89
CA GLN A 85 0.40 -11.06 -13.24
C GLN A 85 1.92 -11.06 -13.25
N THR A 86 2.59 -10.39 -12.30
CA THR A 86 4.06 -10.49 -12.19
C THR A 86 4.50 -11.90 -11.79
N GLU A 87 3.78 -12.56 -10.89
CA GLU A 87 4.08 -13.93 -10.49
C GLU A 87 3.86 -14.93 -11.64
N GLU A 88 2.78 -14.76 -12.42
CA GLU A 88 2.51 -15.56 -13.61
C GLU A 88 3.65 -15.44 -14.63
N ILE A 89 4.12 -14.22 -14.89
CA ILE A 89 5.22 -14.01 -15.84
C ILE A 89 6.55 -14.56 -15.30
N ASP A 90 6.83 -14.40 -14.00
CA ASP A 90 8.01 -15.02 -13.37
C ASP A 90 7.96 -16.56 -13.49
N SER A 91 6.78 -17.17 -13.41
CA SER A 91 6.59 -18.61 -13.65
C SER A 91 6.85 -18.98 -15.12
N MET A 92 6.30 -18.23 -16.07
CA MET A 92 6.57 -18.42 -17.51
C MET A 92 8.06 -18.29 -17.83
N ARG A 93 8.74 -17.32 -17.23
CA ARG A 93 10.19 -17.11 -17.39
C ARG A 93 10.98 -18.31 -16.90
N LYS A 94 10.64 -18.87 -15.73
CA LYS A 94 11.28 -20.08 -15.19
C LYS A 94 11.13 -21.27 -16.13
N MET A 95 9.93 -21.48 -16.67
CA MET A 95 9.67 -22.56 -17.64
C MET A 95 10.47 -22.37 -18.94
N ALA A 96 10.48 -21.15 -19.48
CA ALA A 96 11.26 -20.83 -20.69
C ALA A 96 12.76 -21.05 -20.47
N PHE A 97 13.29 -20.64 -19.32
CA PHE A 97 14.70 -20.86 -18.95
C PHE A 97 15.04 -22.35 -18.82
N ALA A 98 14.18 -23.15 -18.18
CA ALA A 98 14.37 -24.59 -18.08
C ALA A 98 14.35 -25.28 -19.47
N SER A 99 13.44 -24.85 -20.35
CA SER A 99 13.38 -25.32 -21.74
C SER A 99 14.67 -24.98 -22.50
N TRP A 100 15.18 -23.76 -22.36
CA TRP A 100 16.43 -23.35 -22.98
C TRP A 100 17.62 -24.19 -22.48
N GLN A 101 17.70 -24.47 -21.18
CA GLN A 101 18.75 -25.35 -20.62
C GLN A 101 18.69 -26.76 -21.19
N LEU A 102 17.48 -27.30 -21.40
CA LEU A 102 17.32 -28.62 -22.02
C LEU A 102 17.81 -28.61 -23.47
N MET A 103 17.42 -27.60 -24.25
CA MET A 103 17.88 -27.45 -25.63
C MET A 103 19.40 -27.30 -25.74
N ALA A 104 20.03 -26.57 -24.81
CA ALA A 104 21.47 -26.43 -24.76
C ALA A 104 22.18 -27.78 -24.55
N LYS A 105 21.66 -28.64 -23.66
CA LYS A 105 22.19 -30.01 -23.47
C LYS A 105 22.03 -30.88 -24.71
N VAL A 106 20.84 -30.85 -25.32
CA VAL A 106 20.58 -31.60 -26.56
C VAL A 106 21.50 -31.15 -27.69
N GLN A 107 21.72 -29.83 -27.84
CA GLN A 107 22.65 -29.29 -28.82
C GLN A 107 24.08 -29.81 -28.59
N GLU A 108 24.54 -29.84 -27.34
CA GLU A 108 25.87 -30.34 -26.98
C GLU A 108 26.02 -31.83 -27.33
N GLU A 109 25.01 -32.65 -27.02
CA GLU A 109 24.99 -34.08 -27.34
C GLU A 109 24.99 -34.33 -28.86
N LEU A 110 24.15 -33.62 -29.62
CA LEU A 110 24.11 -33.72 -31.08
C LEU A 110 25.43 -33.33 -31.73
N THR A 111 26.09 -32.31 -31.18
CA THR A 111 27.43 -31.87 -31.63
C THR A 111 28.47 -32.96 -31.39
N LYS A 112 28.46 -33.60 -30.21
CA LYS A 112 29.36 -34.73 -29.89
C LYS A 112 29.13 -35.95 -30.79
N LEU A 113 27.89 -36.18 -31.21
CA LEU A 113 27.52 -37.26 -32.13
C LEU A 113 27.81 -36.94 -33.61
N GLY A 114 28.33 -35.75 -33.93
CA GLY A 114 28.59 -35.33 -35.32
C GLY A 114 27.33 -35.01 -36.13
N LYS A 115 26.16 -34.90 -35.47
CA LYS A 115 24.87 -34.57 -36.09
C LYS A 115 24.72 -33.05 -36.24
N VAL A 116 25.58 -32.45 -37.06
CA VAL A 116 25.73 -31.00 -37.17
C VAL A 116 24.44 -30.30 -37.59
N ASP A 117 23.72 -30.83 -38.60
CA ASP A 117 22.48 -30.20 -39.08
C ASP A 117 21.38 -30.17 -38.01
N GLU A 118 21.22 -31.27 -37.25
CA GLU A 118 20.29 -31.33 -36.11
C GLU A 118 20.70 -30.36 -34.99
N ALA A 119 22.01 -30.27 -34.70
CA ALA A 119 22.54 -29.36 -33.70
C ALA A 119 22.31 -27.89 -34.07
N VAL A 120 22.47 -27.51 -35.34
CA VAL A 120 22.19 -26.16 -35.85
C VAL A 120 20.71 -25.83 -35.72
N LEU A 121 19.80 -26.78 -36.01
CA LEU A 121 18.36 -26.58 -35.84
C LEU A 121 17.99 -26.31 -34.38
N VAL A 122 18.56 -27.07 -33.43
CA VAL A 122 18.34 -26.87 -31.98
C VAL A 122 18.94 -25.54 -31.51
N ALA A 123 20.11 -25.15 -32.03
CA ALA A 123 20.71 -23.86 -31.72
C ALA A 123 19.81 -22.70 -32.17
N SER A 124 19.21 -22.77 -33.36
CA SER A 124 18.26 -21.76 -33.85
C SER A 124 17.03 -21.64 -32.93
N LYS A 125 16.44 -22.76 -32.50
CA LYS A 125 15.32 -22.76 -31.55
C LYS A 125 15.70 -22.23 -30.17
N SER A 126 16.95 -22.45 -29.76
CA SER A 126 17.48 -21.92 -28.50
C SER A 126 17.55 -20.39 -28.52
N ILE A 127 17.84 -19.77 -29.67
CA ILE A 127 17.81 -18.31 -29.85
C ILE A 127 16.38 -17.78 -29.62
N GLU A 128 15.36 -18.44 -30.18
CA GLU A 128 13.95 -18.05 -29.98
C GLU A 128 13.55 -18.15 -28.50
N ALA A 129 14.01 -19.18 -27.79
CA ALA A 129 13.76 -19.33 -26.36
C ALA A 129 14.40 -18.20 -25.54
N VAL A 130 15.63 -17.79 -25.88
CA VAL A 130 16.31 -16.65 -25.25
C VAL A 130 15.56 -15.34 -25.52
N ASP A 131 15.13 -15.09 -26.75
CA ASP A 131 14.34 -13.91 -27.10
C ASP A 131 13.00 -13.86 -26.33
N ALA A 132 12.33 -15.01 -26.17
CA ALA A 132 11.14 -15.11 -25.34
C ALA A 132 11.42 -14.74 -23.88
N ILE A 133 12.54 -15.19 -23.30
CA ILE A 133 12.94 -14.83 -21.92
C ILE A 133 13.17 -13.32 -21.80
N ILE A 134 13.91 -12.71 -22.74
CA ILE A 134 14.17 -11.26 -22.74
C ILE A 134 12.86 -10.47 -22.82
N LYS A 135 11.91 -10.91 -23.65
CA LYS A 135 10.59 -10.29 -23.76
C LYS A 135 9.77 -10.42 -22.47
N LEU A 136 9.84 -11.58 -21.81
CA LEU A 136 9.18 -11.78 -20.51
C LEU A 136 9.79 -10.84 -19.46
N ASP A 137 11.12 -10.78 -19.37
CA ASP A 137 11.83 -9.90 -18.43
C ASP A 137 11.44 -8.43 -18.64
N GLY A 138 11.43 -7.95 -19.89
CA GLY A 138 10.98 -6.59 -20.21
C GLY A 138 9.52 -6.32 -19.83
N ARG A 139 8.63 -7.31 -19.91
CA ARG A 139 7.23 -7.17 -19.47
C ARG A 139 7.11 -7.14 -17.95
N VAL A 140 7.87 -7.97 -17.24
CA VAL A 140 7.88 -7.97 -15.77
C VAL A 140 8.41 -6.65 -15.25
N ASP A 141 9.49 -6.14 -15.80
CA ASP A 141 10.10 -4.89 -15.33
C ASP A 141 9.17 -3.70 -15.48
N ARG A 142 8.42 -3.63 -16.60
CA ARG A 142 7.37 -2.61 -16.78
C ARG A 142 6.26 -2.73 -15.74
N LYS A 143 5.81 -3.94 -15.42
CA LYS A 143 4.79 -4.15 -14.37
C LYS A 143 5.34 -3.80 -12.98
N ARG A 144 6.58 -4.18 -12.66
CA ARG A 144 7.24 -3.81 -11.40
C ARG A 144 7.41 -2.30 -11.26
N ALA A 145 7.73 -1.60 -12.34
CA ALA A 145 7.77 -0.14 -12.37
C ALA A 145 6.39 0.48 -12.10
N LEU A 146 5.33 -0.02 -12.74
CA LEU A 146 3.96 0.43 -12.49
C LEU A 146 3.51 0.15 -11.04
N MET A 147 3.84 -1.03 -10.51
CA MET A 147 3.59 -1.35 -9.11
C MET A 147 4.30 -0.40 -8.15
N LEU A 148 5.53 0.03 -8.46
CA LEU A 148 6.24 1.03 -7.67
C LEU A 148 5.51 2.39 -7.71
N GLN A 149 5.03 2.81 -8.88
CA GLN A 149 4.22 4.01 -9.01
C GLN A 149 2.94 3.93 -8.16
N HIS A 150 2.21 2.82 -8.23
CA HIS A 150 1.05 2.60 -7.37
C HIS A 150 1.39 2.63 -5.88
N ARG A 151 2.51 2.03 -5.46
CA ARG A 151 2.98 2.10 -4.06
C ARG A 151 3.29 3.54 -3.63
N GLN A 152 3.81 4.36 -4.52
CA GLN A 152 4.08 5.78 -4.23
C GLN A 152 2.77 6.55 -4.07
N SER A 153 1.81 6.37 -4.98
CA SER A 153 0.48 6.98 -4.92
C SER A 153 -0.31 6.56 -3.68
N LEU A 154 -0.16 5.30 -3.25
CA LEU A 154 -0.83 4.74 -2.07
C LEU A 154 -0.09 5.02 -0.74
N TYR A 155 0.97 5.85 -0.74
CA TYR A 155 1.76 6.16 0.46
C TYR A 155 2.36 4.92 1.16
N LEU A 156 2.62 3.86 0.39
CA LEU A 156 3.20 2.62 0.89
C LEU A 156 4.73 2.68 1.00
N THR A 157 5.37 3.70 0.40
CA THR A 157 6.82 3.90 0.48
C THR A 157 7.20 4.93 1.55
N PRO A 158 8.34 4.75 2.24
CA PRO A 158 8.80 5.72 3.24
C PRO A 158 8.92 7.15 2.70
N ARG A 159 9.45 7.29 1.48
CA ARG A 159 9.59 8.59 0.80
C ARG A 159 8.24 9.26 0.54
N ALA A 160 7.24 8.50 0.10
CA ALA A 160 5.90 9.06 -0.13
C ALA A 160 5.26 9.54 1.18
N ARG A 161 5.53 8.86 2.30
CA ARG A 161 4.99 9.23 3.63
C ARG A 161 5.67 10.45 4.26
N ALA A 162 6.96 10.63 4.04
CA ALA A 162 7.78 11.63 4.74
C ALA A 162 7.30 13.08 4.59
N GLY A 163 6.51 13.41 3.56
CA GLY A 163 5.95 14.76 3.35
C GLY A 163 4.45 14.91 3.60
N VAL A 164 3.74 13.81 3.89
CA VAL A 164 2.25 13.79 3.93
C VAL A 164 1.70 13.19 5.22
N ALA A 165 2.55 12.56 6.04
CA ALA A 165 2.14 12.06 7.36
C ALA A 165 1.59 13.23 8.20
N PRO A 166 0.31 13.19 8.61
CA PRO A 166 -0.25 14.23 9.47
C PRO A 166 0.56 14.27 10.77
N THR A 167 0.91 15.47 11.22
CA THR A 167 1.58 15.65 12.50
C THR A 167 0.71 15.02 13.58
N LYS A 168 1.24 14.02 14.29
CA LYS A 168 0.56 13.43 15.44
C LYS A 168 0.15 14.58 16.34
N LYS A 169 -1.17 14.70 16.62
CA LYS A 169 -1.65 15.66 17.61
C LYS A 169 -0.86 15.39 18.87
N GLU A 170 -0.06 16.36 19.30
CA GLU A 170 0.48 16.35 20.66
C GLU A 170 -0.74 16.18 21.57
N LYS A 171 -0.68 15.20 22.48
CA LYS A 171 -1.73 15.06 23.48
C LYS A 171 -1.77 16.39 24.21
N GLU A 172 -2.88 17.12 24.07
CA GLU A 172 -3.08 18.35 24.83
C GLU A 172 -2.90 17.98 26.30
N GLU A 173 -1.87 18.54 26.94
CA GLU A 173 -1.70 18.42 28.38
C GLU A 173 -2.97 18.99 29.01
N ILE A 174 -3.75 18.14 29.65
CA ILE A 174 -4.96 18.56 30.36
C ILE A 174 -4.48 19.48 31.48
N ASP A 175 -4.93 20.74 31.45
CA ASP A 175 -4.60 21.75 32.46
C ASP A 175 -5.02 21.18 33.84
N PRO A 176 -4.19 21.25 34.90
CA PRO A 176 -4.46 20.57 36.18
C PRO A 176 -5.82 20.93 36.81
N ILE A 177 -6.36 22.10 36.45
CA ILE A 177 -7.68 22.56 36.90
C ILE A 177 -8.81 21.77 36.19
N ASP A 178 -8.67 21.48 34.90
CA ASP A 178 -9.68 20.70 34.15
C ASP A 178 -9.67 19.23 34.59
N ALA A 179 -8.50 18.70 34.96
CA ALA A 179 -8.41 17.36 35.58
C ALA A 179 -9.17 17.30 36.91
N PHE A 180 -9.03 18.34 37.76
CA PHE A 180 -9.73 18.43 39.03
C PHE A 180 -11.24 18.60 38.87
N LEU A 181 -11.69 19.42 37.91
CA LEU A 181 -13.11 19.61 37.65
C LEU A 181 -13.79 18.34 37.14
N ASN A 182 -13.12 17.55 36.29
CA ASN A 182 -13.63 16.26 35.84
C ASN A 182 -13.78 15.25 36.99
N GLU A 183 -12.80 15.19 37.89
CA GLU A 183 -12.85 14.34 39.09
C GLU A 183 -14.00 14.73 40.03
N VAL A 184 -14.25 16.04 40.20
CA VAL A 184 -15.39 16.55 40.99
C VAL A 184 -16.73 16.21 40.32
N THR A 185 -16.84 16.31 38.99
CA THR A 185 -18.08 15.95 38.29
C THR A 185 -18.38 14.46 38.35
N ASP A 186 -17.35 13.60 38.31
CA ASP A 186 -17.53 12.15 38.45
C ASP A 186 -17.94 11.77 39.88
N TYR A 187 -17.40 12.46 40.90
CA TYR A 187 -17.79 12.28 42.30
C TYR A 187 -19.25 12.69 42.55
N VAL A 188 -19.72 13.78 41.94
CA VAL A 188 -21.09 14.29 42.12
C VAL A 188 -22.12 13.44 41.37
N ASN A 189 -21.77 12.90 40.19
CA ASN A 189 -22.68 12.09 39.37
C ASN A 189 -22.64 10.59 39.70
N GLY A 190 -21.58 10.11 40.37
CA GLY A 190 -21.39 8.69 40.73
C GLY A 190 -22.24 8.20 41.90
N ASP A 191 -22.92 9.09 42.63
CA ASP A 191 -23.69 8.74 43.84
C ASP A 191 -25.22 8.66 43.61
N GLN A 192 -25.68 8.69 42.36
CA GLN A 192 -27.12 8.57 42.02
C GLN A 192 -27.58 7.16 41.64
N ASN A 193 -26.74 6.12 41.81
CA ASN A 193 -27.15 4.72 41.60
C ASN A 193 -26.74 3.84 42.79
N LYS A 194 -27.39 4.02 43.95
CA LYS A 194 -27.56 2.98 44.97
C LYS A 194 -28.95 3.06 45.60
#